data_AF-A0A937Q0T1-F1
#
_entry.id   AF-A0A937Q0T1-F1
#
_cell.length_a   1.000
_cell.length_b   1.000
_cell.length_c   1.000
_cell.angle_alpha   90.00
_cell.angle_beta   90.00
_cell.angle_gamma   90.00
#
_symmetry.space_group_name_H-M   'P 1'
#
loop_
_entity.id
_entity.type
_entity.pdbx_description
1 polymer ?
#
loop_
_entity_poly.entity_id
_entity_poly.type
_entity_poly.pdbx_seq_one_letter_code
_entity_poly.pdbx_strand_id
1 'polypeptide(L)'
;MKTPSVQGLNKKAVRSAAPVGVRRCLSCGTDRIKPRRRYCSKGCREHINWVLSLSKGLLRTVNARYAAFSFTDDRVILDVFPVWSKHISRFGYRRIEGNKPAEDLKNLVLQFGKEWHDIVNNNRSRSYASLLLVNKNHEKSIHPNSIRPAKSSCPRLSKEEKRCLEILKLQRTELSADSCRGRIKSAYKRMAKVLHPDVGGDEERFKKLNNAHAQMLLWAENPQYTSRKALQDCWSYDGATSRWSPPL
;
A
#
# COMPACT_ATOMS: atom_id res chain seq x y z
N MET A 1 32.13 12.23 50.49
CA MET A 1 31.12 11.42 49.78
C MET A 1 29.95 12.29 49.38
N LYS A 2 29.88 12.71 48.10
CA LYS A 2 28.73 13.34 47.46
C LYS A 2 28.80 13.06 45.94
N THR A 3 28.02 12.11 45.45
CA THR A 3 27.34 12.21 44.14
C THR A 3 26.00 12.93 44.39
N PRO A 4 25.27 13.52 43.40
CA PRO A 4 25.28 13.25 41.96
C PRO A 4 25.17 14.52 41.05
N SER A 5 25.22 14.35 39.72
CA SER A 5 24.29 14.99 38.77
C SER A 5 24.69 14.63 37.34
N VAL A 6 23.91 13.73 36.72
CA VAL A 6 23.97 13.41 35.30
C VAL A 6 22.96 14.32 34.60
N GLN A 7 23.46 15.27 33.80
CA GLN A 7 22.70 15.97 32.77
C GLN A 7 23.14 15.35 31.43
N GLY A 8 22.32 14.57 30.73
CA GLY A 8 21.08 15.04 30.10
C GLY A 8 21.34 15.48 28.65
N LEU A 9 22.11 14.71 27.87
CA LEU A 9 22.37 14.99 26.45
C LEU A 9 21.10 14.72 25.62
N ASN A 10 20.34 15.80 25.43
CA ASN A 10 19.17 15.91 24.61
C ASN A 10 19.55 15.77 23.12
N LYS A 11 19.61 14.52 22.62
CA LYS A 11 19.80 14.24 21.19
C LYS A 11 18.50 14.58 20.45
N LYS A 12 18.42 15.82 19.96
CA LYS A 12 17.43 16.21 18.94
C LYS A 12 17.63 15.30 17.73
N ALA A 13 16.67 14.42 17.51
CA ALA A 13 16.60 13.58 16.33
C ALA A 13 16.55 14.48 15.09
N VAL A 14 17.66 14.51 14.35
CA VAL A 14 17.74 15.08 13.01
C VAL A 14 16.72 14.32 12.17
N ARG A 15 15.58 14.98 11.89
CA ARG A 15 14.61 14.52 10.92
C ARG A 15 15.31 14.56 9.56
N SER A 16 15.74 13.39 9.08
CA SER A 16 16.25 13.24 7.73
C SER A 16 15.16 13.67 6.75
N ALA A 17 15.40 14.77 6.05
CA ALA A 17 14.58 15.20 4.94
C ALA A 17 14.58 14.07 3.90
N ALA A 18 13.39 13.57 3.57
CA ALA A 18 13.23 12.59 2.51
C ALA A 18 13.77 13.18 1.19
N PRO A 19 14.59 12.44 0.42
CA PRO A 19 15.13 12.95 -0.83
C PRO A 19 14.00 13.23 -1.82
N VAL A 20 14.05 14.42 -2.42
CA VAL A 20 13.14 14.85 -3.49
C VAL A 20 13.28 13.85 -4.65
N GLY A 21 12.23 13.07 -4.91
CA GLY A 21 12.26 11.96 -5.86
C GLY A 21 12.73 12.38 -7.25
N VAL A 22 13.80 11.74 -7.73
CA VAL A 22 14.33 11.94 -9.09
C VAL A 22 13.27 11.51 -10.09
N ARG A 23 12.88 12.43 -10.98
CA ARG A 23 11.85 12.19 -12.01
C ARG A 23 12.35 11.17 -13.03
N ARG A 24 12.09 9.88 -12.81
CA ARG A 24 12.49 8.79 -13.72
C ARG A 24 11.28 8.05 -14.30
N CYS A 25 11.43 7.51 -15.51
CA CYS A 25 10.43 6.68 -16.16
C CYS A 25 10.26 5.35 -15.40
N LEU A 26 9.03 5.01 -15.05
CA LEU A 26 8.70 3.81 -14.24
C LEU A 26 8.91 2.47 -14.96
N SER A 27 9.35 2.49 -16.22
CA SER A 27 9.55 1.30 -17.08
C SER A 27 11.01 1.15 -17.51
N CYS A 28 11.61 2.21 -18.05
CA CYS A 28 12.99 2.19 -18.55
C CYS A 28 14.01 2.87 -17.62
N GLY A 29 13.58 3.56 -16.55
CA GLY A 29 14.48 4.25 -15.63
C GLY A 29 15.07 5.58 -16.12
N THR A 30 14.81 6.01 -17.37
CA THR A 30 15.34 7.28 -17.89
C THR A 30 14.79 8.49 -17.13
N ASP A 31 15.66 9.47 -16.88
CA ASP A 31 15.35 10.78 -16.32
C ASP A 31 14.82 11.79 -17.36
N ARG A 32 14.93 11.46 -18.65
CA ARG A 32 14.43 12.26 -19.79
C ARG A 32 12.91 12.17 -19.93
N ILE A 33 12.17 12.56 -18.88
CA ILE A 33 10.70 12.58 -18.87
C ILE A 33 10.16 14.02 -18.81
N LYS A 34 9.10 14.28 -19.58
CA LYS A 34 8.39 15.56 -19.50
C LYS A 34 7.77 15.74 -18.11
N PRO A 35 7.67 16.98 -17.58
CA PRO A 35 6.99 17.24 -16.32
C PRO A 35 5.58 16.61 -16.28
N ARG A 36 5.18 16.11 -15.11
CA ARG A 36 3.89 15.43 -14.85
C ARG A 36 3.67 14.09 -15.57
N ARG A 37 4.60 13.62 -16.40
CA ARG A 37 4.53 12.29 -17.02
C ARG A 37 5.25 11.24 -16.17
N ARG A 38 4.72 10.02 -16.16
CA ARG A 38 5.30 8.84 -15.47
C ARG A 38 6.14 7.95 -16.40
N TYR A 39 5.96 8.11 -17.71
CA TYR A 39 6.61 7.30 -18.74
C TYR A 39 7.17 8.20 -19.83
N CYS A 40 8.33 7.84 -20.40
CA CYS A 40 8.93 8.57 -21.51
C CYS A 40 8.15 8.38 -22.82
N SER A 41 7.50 7.22 -23.02
CA SER A 41 6.71 6.91 -24.21
C SER A 41 5.52 5.99 -23.92
N LYS A 42 4.56 5.92 -24.85
CA LYS A 42 3.43 4.99 -24.80
C LYS A 42 3.93 3.53 -24.78
N GLY A 43 4.91 3.21 -25.64
CA GLY A 43 5.52 1.88 -25.68
C GLY A 43 6.16 1.47 -24.35
N CYS A 44 6.80 2.40 -23.61
CA CYS A 44 7.33 2.08 -22.28
C CYS A 44 6.22 1.73 -21.28
N ARG A 45 5.08 2.43 -21.34
CA ARG A 45 3.91 2.12 -20.51
C ARG A 45 3.31 0.76 -20.87
N GLU A 46 3.12 0.48 -22.15
CA GLU A 46 2.56 -0.79 -22.62
C GLU A 46 3.47 -1.97 -22.24
N HIS A 47 4.79 -1.81 -22.44
CA HIS A 47 5.79 -2.83 -22.10
C HIS A 47 5.77 -3.20 -20.61
N ILE A 48 5.85 -2.22 -19.70
CA ILE A 48 5.87 -2.54 -18.27
C ILE A 48 4.55 -3.18 -17.81
N ASN A 49 3.40 -2.74 -18.35
CA ASN A 49 2.13 -3.36 -18.00
C ASN A 49 2.03 -4.80 -18.50
N TRP A 50 2.58 -5.09 -19.69
CA TRP A 50 2.68 -6.45 -20.20
C TRP A 50 3.56 -7.33 -19.32
N VAL A 51 4.76 -6.87 -18.94
CA VAL A 51 5.67 -7.61 -18.05
C VAL A 51 5.05 -7.84 -16.67
N LEU A 52 4.40 -6.83 -16.09
CA LEU A 52 3.67 -6.98 -14.83
C LEU A 52 2.49 -7.94 -14.97
N SER A 53 1.86 -8.04 -16.14
CA SER A 53 0.83 -9.06 -16.38
C SER A 53 1.45 -10.46 -16.44
N LEU A 54 2.62 -10.62 -17.07
CA LEU A 54 3.35 -11.88 -17.14
C LEU A 54 3.76 -12.38 -15.74
N SER A 55 4.23 -11.48 -14.87
CA SER A 55 4.67 -11.83 -13.50
C SER A 55 3.54 -12.43 -12.64
N LYS A 56 2.27 -12.20 -12.99
CA LYS A 56 1.13 -12.79 -12.28
C LYS A 56 1.15 -14.32 -12.28
N GLY A 57 1.73 -14.95 -13.30
CA GLY A 57 1.88 -16.41 -13.35
C GLY A 57 2.69 -16.92 -12.16
N LEU A 58 3.91 -16.40 -12.01
CA LEU A 58 4.79 -16.71 -10.88
C LEU A 58 4.14 -16.38 -9.53
N LEU A 59 3.51 -15.20 -9.42
CA LEU A 59 2.86 -14.77 -8.17
C LEU A 59 1.71 -15.70 -7.73
N ARG A 60 0.92 -16.22 -8.68
CA ARG A 60 -0.13 -17.21 -8.40
C ARG A 60 0.47 -18.53 -7.97
N THR A 61 1.54 -18.97 -8.62
CA THR A 61 2.25 -20.20 -8.30
C THR A 61 2.75 -20.22 -6.85
N VAL A 62 3.27 -19.10 -6.36
CA VAL A 62 3.73 -18.97 -4.95
C VAL A 62 2.64 -18.53 -3.98
N ASN A 63 1.38 -18.44 -4.42
CA ASN A 63 0.24 -17.97 -3.64
C ASN A 63 0.50 -16.61 -2.94
N ALA A 64 0.94 -15.63 -3.72
CA ALA A 64 1.28 -14.29 -3.25
C ALA A 64 0.03 -13.53 -2.75
N ARG A 65 0.06 -13.08 -1.49
CA ARG A 65 -0.92 -12.14 -0.93
C ARG A 65 -0.65 -10.72 -1.39
N TYR A 66 0.61 -10.30 -1.31
CA TYR A 66 1.09 -9.01 -1.82
C TYR A 66 2.41 -9.22 -2.55
N ALA A 67 2.72 -8.34 -3.50
CA ALA A 67 4.07 -8.24 -4.05
C ALA A 67 4.41 -6.78 -4.36
N ALA A 68 5.69 -6.47 -4.36
CA ALA A 68 6.22 -5.17 -4.73
C ALA A 68 7.33 -5.34 -5.76
N PHE A 69 7.26 -4.57 -6.86
CA PHE A 69 8.32 -4.50 -7.85
C PHE A 69 9.01 -3.14 -7.78
N SER A 70 10.34 -3.17 -7.67
CA SER A 70 11.21 -2.00 -7.67
C SER A 70 12.50 -2.28 -8.43
N PHE A 71 13.23 -1.23 -8.75
CA PHE A 71 14.51 -1.36 -9.41
C PHE A 71 15.46 -0.26 -8.94
N THR A 72 16.74 -0.62 -8.88
CA THR A 72 17.87 0.28 -8.66
C THR A 72 18.68 0.38 -9.95
N ASP A 73 19.80 1.10 -9.89
CA ASP A 73 20.69 1.20 -11.04
C ASP A 73 21.39 -0.14 -11.33
N ASP A 74 21.57 -1.01 -10.34
CA ASP A 74 22.29 -2.29 -10.44
C ASP A 74 21.39 -3.55 -10.45
N ARG A 75 20.17 -3.49 -9.90
CA ARG A 75 19.30 -4.67 -9.72
C ARG A 75 17.83 -4.36 -9.96
N VAL A 76 17.08 -5.39 -10.36
CA VAL A 76 15.62 -5.42 -10.27
C VAL A 76 15.20 -6.34 -9.12
N ILE A 77 14.16 -5.94 -8.41
CA ILE A 77 13.74 -6.60 -7.17
C ILE A 77 12.22 -6.82 -7.24
N LEU A 78 11.82 -8.06 -7.00
CA LEU A 78 10.43 -8.46 -6.82
C LEU A 78 10.29 -9.06 -5.42
N ASP A 79 9.75 -8.28 -4.49
CA ASP A 79 9.47 -8.72 -3.14
C ASP A 79 8.07 -9.34 -3.08
N VAL A 80 7.93 -10.55 -2.55
CA VAL A 80 6.68 -11.30 -2.50
C VAL A 80 6.34 -11.68 -1.07
N PHE A 81 5.09 -11.48 -0.68
CA PHE A 81 4.54 -11.93 0.60
C PHE A 81 3.47 -12.99 0.36
N PRO A 82 3.79 -14.29 0.49
CA PRO A 82 2.83 -15.38 0.35
C PRO A 82 1.75 -15.37 1.45
N VAL A 83 0.57 -15.94 1.15
CA VAL A 83 -0.54 -16.04 2.11
C VAL A 83 -0.17 -16.85 3.37
N TRP A 84 0.65 -17.87 3.21
CA TRP A 84 0.99 -18.87 4.22
C TRP A 84 2.31 -18.60 4.96
N SER A 85 3.09 -17.60 4.51
CA SER A 85 4.37 -17.23 5.14
C SER A 85 4.23 -15.96 5.99
N LYS A 86 5.03 -15.87 7.06
CA LYS A 86 5.19 -14.64 7.86
C LYS A 86 6.32 -13.75 7.34
N HIS A 87 7.08 -14.21 6.35
CA HIS A 87 8.27 -13.55 5.82
C HIS A 87 8.10 -13.13 4.36
N ILE A 88 8.88 -12.14 3.96
CA ILE A 88 8.98 -11.70 2.57
C ILE A 88 10.03 -12.54 1.88
N SER A 89 9.73 -12.99 0.66
CA SER A 89 10.72 -13.56 -0.25
C SER A 89 11.14 -12.52 -1.27
N ARG A 90 12.43 -12.23 -1.31
CA ARG A 90 13.02 -11.25 -2.23
C ARG A 90 13.60 -11.98 -3.44
N PHE A 91 12.95 -11.81 -4.58
CA PHE A 91 13.48 -12.27 -5.86
C PHE A 91 14.30 -11.13 -6.47
N GLY A 92 15.62 -11.33 -6.60
CA GLY A 92 16.54 -10.33 -7.15
C GLY A 92 17.15 -10.79 -8.47
N TYR A 93 17.38 -9.85 -9.39
CA TYR A 93 18.10 -10.10 -10.63
C TYR A 93 19.02 -8.92 -10.95
N ARG A 94 20.26 -9.21 -11.36
CA ARG A 94 21.25 -8.18 -11.71
C ARG A 94 20.86 -7.57 -13.05
N ARG A 95 20.89 -6.23 -13.13
CA ARG A 95 20.57 -5.54 -14.37
C ARG A 95 21.64 -5.82 -15.43
N ILE A 96 21.17 -6.02 -16.66
CA ILE A 96 22.02 -6.18 -17.83
C ILE A 96 22.21 -4.80 -18.45
N GLU A 97 23.45 -4.49 -18.84
CA GLU A 97 23.75 -3.22 -19.49
C GLU A 97 22.97 -3.08 -20.82
N GLY A 98 22.39 -1.91 -21.06
CA GLY A 98 21.50 -1.67 -22.21
C GLY A 98 20.05 -2.13 -22.03
N ASN A 99 19.76 -3.01 -21.06
CA ASN A 99 18.38 -3.43 -20.79
C ASN A 99 17.59 -2.39 -19.99
N LYS A 100 16.30 -2.32 -20.33
CA LYS A 100 15.30 -1.60 -19.53
C LYS A 100 14.98 -2.43 -18.29
N PRO A 101 14.72 -1.82 -17.11
CA PRO A 101 14.26 -2.53 -15.91
C PRO A 101 13.05 -3.44 -16.15
N ALA A 102 12.14 -3.06 -17.04
CA ALA A 102 11.02 -3.93 -17.45
C ALA A 102 11.50 -5.24 -18.12
N GLU A 103 12.55 -5.19 -18.95
CA GLU A 103 13.10 -6.40 -19.58
C GLU A 103 13.84 -7.26 -18.56
N ASP A 104 14.59 -6.64 -17.65
CA ASP A 104 15.26 -7.37 -16.56
C ASP A 104 14.23 -8.04 -15.62
N LEU A 105 13.08 -7.39 -15.36
CA LEU A 105 11.98 -8.02 -14.62
C LEU A 105 11.40 -9.23 -15.36
N LYS A 106 11.24 -9.14 -16.68
CA LYS A 106 10.79 -10.30 -17.49
C LYS A 106 11.79 -11.45 -17.36
N ASN A 107 13.09 -11.17 -17.45
CA ASN A 107 14.14 -12.18 -17.28
C ASN A 107 14.10 -12.81 -15.89
N LEU A 108 13.94 -12.00 -14.84
CA LEU A 108 13.73 -12.45 -13.47
C LEU A 108 12.55 -13.44 -13.39
N VAL A 109 11.39 -13.05 -13.92
CA VAL A 109 10.17 -13.87 -13.87
C VAL A 109 10.36 -15.20 -14.62
N LEU A 110 10.99 -15.17 -15.79
CA LEU A 110 11.26 -16.37 -16.59
C LEU A 110 12.26 -17.31 -15.90
N GLN A 111 13.32 -16.76 -15.29
CA GLN A 111 14.31 -17.54 -14.55
C GLN A 111 13.66 -18.29 -13.37
N PHE A 112 12.92 -17.60 -12.52
CA PHE A 112 12.27 -18.22 -11.36
C PHE A 112 11.11 -19.13 -11.78
N GLY A 113 10.45 -18.84 -12.90
CA GLY A 113 9.47 -19.74 -13.52
C GLY A 113 10.11 -21.07 -13.95
N LYS A 114 11.27 -21.01 -14.61
CA LYS A 114 12.04 -22.21 -15.01
C LYS A 114 12.49 -23.00 -13.79
N GLU A 115 13.08 -22.35 -12.79
CA GLU A 115 13.50 -23.01 -11.55
C GLU A 115 12.34 -23.73 -10.86
N TRP A 116 11.16 -23.10 -10.80
CA TRP A 116 9.97 -23.75 -10.28
C TRP A 116 9.57 -24.99 -11.08
N HIS A 117 9.56 -24.89 -12.41
CA HIS A 117 9.23 -26.04 -13.28
C HIS A 117 10.23 -27.19 -13.12
N ASP A 118 11.52 -26.90 -12.98
CA ASP A 118 12.56 -27.91 -12.76
C ASP A 118 12.31 -28.66 -11.44
N ILE A 119 11.96 -27.93 -10.35
CA ILE A 119 11.62 -28.56 -9.06
C ILE A 119 10.35 -29.43 -9.18
N VAL A 120 9.33 -28.96 -9.90
CA VAL A 120 8.10 -29.73 -10.13
C VAL A 120 8.38 -31.00 -10.92
N ASN A 121 9.20 -30.93 -11.96
CA ASN A 121 9.53 -32.09 -12.78
C ASN A 121 10.30 -33.15 -11.97
N ASN A 122 11.17 -32.72 -11.06
CA ASN A 122 11.96 -33.62 -10.23
C ASN A 122 11.16 -34.26 -9.07
N ASN A 123 10.24 -33.51 -8.43
CA ASN A 123 9.57 -33.97 -7.19
C ASN A 123 8.04 -34.17 -7.34
N ARG A 124 7.49 -33.94 -8.54
CA ARG A 124 6.05 -34.02 -8.91
C ARG A 124 5.07 -33.19 -8.05
N SER A 125 5.55 -32.41 -7.09
CA SER A 125 4.71 -31.62 -6.18
C SER A 125 4.85 -30.12 -6.41
N ARG A 126 3.76 -29.51 -6.89
CA ARG A 126 3.65 -28.06 -7.10
C ARG A 126 3.76 -27.27 -5.79
N SER A 127 3.11 -27.75 -4.73
CA SER A 127 3.13 -27.10 -3.42
C SER A 127 4.53 -27.11 -2.82
N TYR A 128 5.25 -28.22 -2.94
CA TYR A 128 6.64 -28.32 -2.49
C TYR A 128 7.55 -27.37 -3.28
N ALA A 129 7.41 -27.31 -4.61
CA ALA A 129 8.18 -26.41 -5.45
C ALA A 129 7.97 -24.94 -5.06
N SER A 130 6.73 -24.53 -4.82
CA SER A 130 6.42 -23.17 -4.37
C SER A 130 6.99 -22.87 -2.98
N LEU A 131 6.88 -23.83 -2.05
CA LEU A 131 7.46 -23.69 -0.70
C LEU A 131 8.98 -23.56 -0.75
N LEU A 132 9.66 -24.42 -1.51
CA LEU A 132 11.12 -24.43 -1.65
C LEU A 132 11.62 -23.13 -2.28
N LEU A 133 10.96 -22.68 -3.35
CA LEU A 133 11.32 -21.45 -4.06
C LEU A 133 11.19 -20.21 -3.17
N VAL A 134 10.09 -20.10 -2.43
CA VAL A 134 9.85 -19.01 -1.46
C VAL A 134 10.88 -19.06 -0.34
N ASN A 135 11.13 -20.24 0.24
CA ASN A 135 12.05 -20.42 1.36
C ASN A 135 13.50 -20.09 0.98
N LYS A 136 13.93 -20.47 -0.23
CA LYS A 136 15.28 -20.16 -0.76
C LYS A 136 15.52 -18.65 -0.86
N ASN A 137 14.47 -17.88 -1.13
CA ASN A 137 14.53 -16.42 -1.28
C ASN A 137 14.04 -15.67 -0.03
N HIS A 138 13.82 -16.35 1.10
CA HIS A 138 13.36 -15.70 2.32
C HIS A 138 14.40 -14.70 2.83
N GLU A 139 13.96 -13.45 2.99
CA GLU A 139 14.78 -12.39 3.55
C GLU A 139 14.19 -12.00 4.91
N LYS A 140 14.84 -12.44 5.99
CA LYS A 140 14.37 -12.21 7.36
C LYS A 140 14.49 -10.75 7.80
N SER A 141 15.31 -9.96 7.10
CA SER A 141 15.57 -8.55 7.43
C SER A 141 14.44 -7.61 6.99
N ILE A 142 13.56 -8.01 6.06
CA ILE A 142 12.50 -7.13 5.54
C ILE A 142 11.20 -7.34 6.31
N HIS A 143 10.71 -6.29 6.95
CA HIS A 143 9.45 -6.34 7.67
C HIS A 143 8.24 -6.41 6.70
N PRO A 144 7.26 -7.31 6.90
CA PRO A 144 6.06 -7.46 6.04
C PRO A 144 5.30 -6.15 5.74
N ASN A 145 5.32 -5.20 6.68
CA ASN A 145 4.69 -3.89 6.50
C ASN A 145 5.36 -3.00 5.43
N SER A 146 6.57 -3.33 4.96
CA SER A 146 7.28 -2.58 3.91
C SER A 146 6.67 -2.78 2.51
N ILE A 147 6.08 -3.95 2.26
CA ILE A 147 5.47 -4.28 0.96
C ILE A 147 3.95 -4.36 1.03
N ARG A 148 3.40 -4.38 2.25
CA ARG A 148 1.99 -4.21 2.47
C ARG A 148 1.61 -2.79 2.03
N PRO A 149 0.69 -2.60 1.08
CA PRO A 149 0.12 -1.29 0.82
C PRO A 149 -0.34 -0.74 2.17
N ALA A 150 0.10 0.47 2.54
CA ALA A 150 -0.26 1.06 3.82
C ALA A 150 -1.78 0.90 4.01
N LYS A 151 -2.21 0.40 5.18
CA LYS A 151 -3.64 0.36 5.54
C LYS A 151 -4.13 1.81 5.63
N SER A 152 -4.35 2.47 4.50
CA SER A 152 -5.31 3.55 4.44
C SER A 152 -6.67 2.85 4.44
N SER A 153 -7.16 2.51 5.63
CA SER A 153 -8.56 2.20 5.87
C SER A 153 -9.39 3.48 5.68
N CYS A 154 -9.15 4.23 4.59
CA CYS A 154 -9.88 5.44 4.31
C CYS A 154 -11.31 5.01 3.98
N PRO A 155 -12.30 5.47 4.75
CA PRO A 155 -13.68 5.21 4.43
C PRO A 155 -13.98 5.75 3.04
N ARG A 156 -14.52 4.90 2.16
CA ARG A 156 -15.10 5.31 0.89
C ARG A 156 -16.42 5.98 1.22
N LEU A 157 -16.47 7.29 0.98
CA LEU A 157 -17.63 8.11 1.29
C LEU A 157 -18.22 8.71 0.01
N SER A 158 -19.53 8.61 -0.14
CA SER A 158 -20.33 9.30 -1.13
C SER A 158 -20.27 10.83 -0.93
N LYS A 159 -20.80 11.61 -1.89
CA LYS A 159 -20.86 13.08 -1.73
C LYS A 159 -21.71 13.48 -0.52
N GLU A 160 -22.77 12.73 -0.24
CA GLU A 160 -23.68 12.96 0.88
C GLU A 160 -23.02 12.60 2.21
N GLU A 161 -22.37 11.44 2.30
CA GLU A 161 -21.68 11.00 3.51
C GLU A 161 -20.52 11.94 3.89
N LYS A 162 -19.86 12.57 2.90
CA LYS A 162 -18.87 13.63 3.15
C LYS A 162 -19.49 14.87 3.79
N ARG A 163 -20.66 15.30 3.33
CA ARG A 163 -21.41 16.42 3.93
C ARG A 163 -21.85 16.07 5.35
N CYS A 164 -22.26 14.83 5.60
CA CYS A 164 -22.61 14.38 6.95
C CYS A 164 -21.42 14.47 7.92
N LEU A 165 -20.20 14.15 7.46
CA LEU A 165 -18.99 14.34 8.27
C LEU A 165 -18.67 15.80 8.57
N GLU A 166 -18.87 16.69 7.60
CA GLU A 166 -18.69 18.13 7.79
C GLU A 166 -19.67 18.67 8.84
N ILE A 167 -20.93 18.24 8.80
CA ILE A 167 -21.98 18.59 9.78
C ILE A 167 -21.62 18.05 11.18
N LEU A 168 -21.14 16.81 11.26
CA LEU A 168 -20.71 16.19 12.53
C LEU A 168 -19.34 16.66 13.03
N LYS A 169 -18.63 17.49 12.24
CA LYS A 169 -17.24 17.91 12.47
C LYS A 169 -16.31 16.73 12.76
N LEU A 170 -16.44 15.66 11.97
CA LEU A 170 -15.63 14.46 12.05
C LEU A 170 -14.64 14.40 10.89
N GLN A 171 -13.42 13.96 11.18
CA GLN A 171 -12.39 13.74 10.17
C GLN A 171 -12.44 12.30 9.64
N ARG A 172 -12.08 12.09 8.38
CA ARG A 172 -12.13 10.75 7.74
C ARG A 172 -11.24 9.72 8.43
N THR A 173 -10.11 10.16 8.99
CA THR A 173 -9.16 9.33 9.73
C THR A 173 -9.76 8.80 11.04
N GLU A 174 -10.80 9.44 11.55
CA GLU A 174 -11.46 9.06 12.80
C GLU A 174 -12.37 7.85 12.63
N LEU A 175 -12.88 7.63 11.41
CA LEU A 175 -13.70 6.46 11.05
C LEU A 175 -12.88 5.19 10.85
N SER A 176 -11.56 5.31 10.68
CA SER A 176 -10.63 4.20 10.40
C SER A 176 -10.21 3.40 11.63
N ALA A 177 -10.65 3.79 12.83
CA ALA A 177 -10.31 3.15 14.11
C ALA A 177 -11.33 2.07 14.51
N ASP A 178 -10.91 1.10 15.34
CA ASP A 178 -11.71 -0.04 15.81
C ASP A 178 -13.02 0.31 16.56
N SER A 179 -13.32 1.60 16.76
CA SER A 179 -14.50 2.11 17.46
C SER A 179 -15.26 3.24 16.71
N CYS A 180 -15.37 3.14 15.38
CA CYS A 180 -16.08 4.09 14.51
C CYS A 180 -17.47 4.53 15.05
N ARG A 181 -18.32 3.55 15.42
CA ARG A 181 -19.67 3.81 15.96
C ARG A 181 -19.67 4.66 17.23
N GLY A 182 -18.70 4.44 18.12
CA GLY A 182 -18.56 5.22 19.36
C GLY A 182 -18.18 6.68 19.11
N ARG A 183 -17.34 6.93 18.10
CA ARG A 183 -16.91 8.29 17.72
C ARG A 183 -18.03 9.08 17.06
N ILE A 184 -18.83 8.44 16.20
CA ILE A 184 -20.02 9.06 15.59
C ILE A 184 -21.00 9.52 16.67
N LYS A 185 -21.32 8.65 17.65
CA LYS A 185 -22.19 9.00 18.78
C LYS A 185 -21.61 10.13 19.64
N SER A 186 -20.30 10.12 19.87
CA SER A 186 -19.64 11.15 20.70
C SER A 186 -19.63 12.51 20.01
N ALA A 187 -19.39 12.54 18.69
CA ALA A 187 -19.44 13.77 17.90
C ALA A 187 -20.86 14.34 17.82
N TYR A 188 -21.87 13.48 17.64
CA TYR A 188 -23.27 13.88 17.70
C TYR A 188 -23.61 14.51 19.05
N LYS A 189 -23.27 13.87 20.18
CA LYS A 189 -23.51 14.43 21.52
C LYS A 189 -22.86 15.80 21.71
N ARG A 190 -21.63 15.98 21.20
CA ARG A 190 -20.92 17.26 21.26
C ARG A 190 -21.63 18.35 20.45
N MET A 191 -22.09 18.03 19.25
CA MET A 191 -22.78 18.99 18.38
C MET A 191 -24.21 19.28 18.84
N ALA A 192 -24.92 18.26 19.37
CA ALA A 192 -26.27 18.40 19.90
C ALA A 192 -26.30 19.39 21.08
N LYS A 193 -25.29 19.37 21.96
CA LYS A 193 -25.17 20.33 23.07
C LYS A 193 -25.05 21.80 22.62
N VAL A 194 -24.52 22.04 21.41
CA VAL A 194 -24.30 23.40 20.89
C VAL A 194 -25.48 23.88 20.04
N LEU A 195 -26.17 22.96 19.37
CA LEU A 195 -27.22 23.26 18.40
C LEU A 195 -28.63 22.94 18.92
N HIS A 196 -28.81 22.55 20.19
CA HIS A 196 -30.11 22.17 20.72
C HIS A 196 -31.06 23.40 20.73
N PRO A 197 -32.31 23.27 20.25
CA PRO A 197 -33.27 24.37 20.25
C PRO A 197 -33.51 24.92 21.67
N ASP A 198 -33.58 24.04 22.67
CA ASP A 198 -33.79 24.42 24.08
C ASP A 198 -32.63 25.24 24.70
N VAL A 199 -31.46 25.30 24.07
CA VAL A 199 -30.34 26.17 24.51
C VAL A 199 -30.15 27.41 23.62
N GLY A 200 -31.15 27.73 22.79
CA GLY A 200 -31.10 28.84 21.83
C GLY A 200 -30.50 28.48 20.48
N GLY A 201 -30.46 27.18 20.14
CA GLY A 201 -29.98 26.69 18.85
C GLY A 201 -31.00 26.78 17.71
N ASP A 202 -30.50 26.70 16.49
CA ASP A 202 -31.30 26.72 15.26
C ASP A 202 -31.92 25.32 14.98
N GLU A 203 -33.25 25.24 15.05
CA GLU A 203 -34.02 24.01 14.88
C GLU A 203 -33.76 23.33 13.52
N GLU A 204 -33.59 24.10 12.44
CA GLU A 204 -33.30 23.54 11.12
C GLU A 204 -31.91 22.91 11.06
N ARG A 205 -30.93 23.52 11.73
CA ARG A 205 -29.58 22.95 11.85
C ARG A 205 -29.58 21.69 12.70
N PHE A 206 -30.41 21.63 13.74
CA PHE A 206 -30.57 20.44 14.56
C PHE A 206 -31.19 19.27 13.77
N LYS A 207 -32.20 19.52 12.92
CA LYS A 207 -32.76 18.53 11.99
C LYS A 207 -31.70 17.98 11.03
N LYS A 208 -30.87 18.85 10.45
CA LYS A 208 -29.74 18.45 9.58
C LYS A 208 -28.69 17.61 10.32
N LEU A 209 -28.39 17.95 11.58
CA LEU A 209 -27.48 17.18 12.44
C LEU A 209 -28.01 15.77 12.72
N ASN A 210 -29.31 15.64 13.02
CA ASN A 210 -29.91 14.35 13.32
C ASN A 210 -29.91 13.42 12.09
N ASN A 211 -30.24 13.97 10.91
CA ASN A 211 -30.17 13.23 9.64
C ASN A 211 -28.74 12.76 9.32
N ALA A 212 -27.73 13.64 9.51
CA ALA A 212 -26.33 13.29 9.32
C ALA A 212 -25.87 12.17 10.28
N HIS A 213 -26.34 12.18 11.52
CA HIS A 213 -26.04 11.13 12.49
C HIS A 213 -26.65 9.78 12.10
N ALA A 214 -27.91 9.75 11.67
CA ALA A 214 -28.57 8.53 11.21
C ALA A 214 -27.87 7.91 9.99
N GLN A 215 -27.51 8.75 9.01
CA GLN A 215 -26.81 8.30 7.80
C GLN A 215 -25.42 7.74 8.11
N MET A 216 -24.67 8.36 9.03
CA MET A 216 -23.36 7.84 9.43
C MET A 216 -23.42 6.59 10.28
N LEU A 217 -24.50 6.38 11.06
CA LEU A 217 -24.72 5.11 11.78
C LEU A 217 -25.00 3.95 10.82
N LEU A 218 -25.83 4.18 9.80
CA LEU A 218 -26.07 3.20 8.73
C LEU A 218 -24.77 2.86 7.98
N TRP A 219 -23.95 3.87 7.67
CA TRP A 219 -22.64 3.64 7.08
C TRP A 219 -21.71 2.82 8.00
N ALA A 220 -21.77 3.03 9.31
CA ALA A 220 -20.95 2.30 10.27
C ALA A 220 -21.36 0.82 10.42
N GLU A 221 -22.59 0.45 10.05
CA GLU A 221 -23.05 -0.94 9.98
C GLU A 221 -22.47 -1.67 8.76
N ASN A 222 -22.27 -0.96 7.64
CA ASN A 222 -21.70 -1.50 6.41
C ASN A 222 -20.59 -0.60 5.84
N PRO A 223 -19.43 -0.49 6.52
CA PRO A 223 -18.40 0.46 6.15
C PRO A 223 -17.70 0.05 4.86
N GLN A 224 -17.78 0.91 3.85
CA GLN A 224 -17.01 0.75 2.63
C GLN A 224 -15.66 1.44 2.78
N TYR A 225 -14.57 0.76 2.42
CA TYR A 225 -13.21 1.31 2.50
C TYR A 225 -12.56 1.38 1.12
N THR A 226 -11.79 2.45 0.84
CA THR A 226 -10.87 2.47 -0.31
C THR A 226 -9.51 1.91 0.09
N SER A 227 -9.26 0.64 -0.24
CA SER A 227 -7.89 0.12 -0.42
C SER A 227 -7.38 0.65 -1.78
N ARG A 228 -6.17 1.19 -2.01
CA ARG A 228 -4.81 1.03 -1.45
C ARG A 228 -4.04 2.34 -1.68
N LYS A 229 -3.13 2.74 -0.78
CA LYS A 229 -1.98 3.56 -1.22
C LYS A 229 -0.98 2.65 -1.91
N ALA A 230 -0.65 2.93 -3.17
CA ALA A 230 0.52 2.33 -3.80
C ALA A 230 1.76 2.65 -2.97
N LEU A 231 2.76 1.78 -3.02
CA LEU A 231 4.02 2.02 -2.33
C LEU A 231 4.74 3.21 -2.99
N GLN A 232 5.46 3.98 -2.20
CA GLN A 232 6.31 5.05 -2.73
C GLN A 232 7.42 4.40 -3.58
N ASP A 233 7.60 4.89 -4.81
CA ASP A 233 8.61 4.44 -5.79
C ASP A 233 8.53 2.97 -6.26
N CYS A 234 7.56 2.17 -5.80
CA CYS A 234 7.42 0.75 -6.14
C CYS A 234 6.03 0.41 -6.71
N TRP A 235 5.99 -0.49 -7.69
CA TRP A 235 4.74 -1.09 -8.15
C TRP A 235 4.22 -2.04 -7.08
N SER A 236 2.91 -2.05 -6.82
CA SER A 236 2.30 -2.92 -5.81
C SER A 236 1.25 -3.86 -6.40
N TYR A 237 1.33 -5.14 -6.05
CA TYR A 237 0.40 -6.19 -6.41
C TYR A 237 -0.43 -6.61 -5.19
N ASP A 238 -1.70 -6.94 -5.44
CA ASP A 238 -2.57 -7.55 -4.43
C ASP A 238 -3.25 -8.80 -5.01
N GLY A 239 -2.99 -9.93 -4.35
CA GLY A 239 -3.52 -11.24 -4.72
C GLY A 239 -5.04 -11.32 -4.70
N ALA A 240 -5.73 -10.59 -3.81
CA ALA A 240 -7.19 -10.61 -3.71
C ALA A 240 -7.88 -10.05 -4.96
N THR A 241 -7.24 -9.08 -5.63
CA THR A 241 -7.76 -8.51 -6.88
C THR A 241 -7.00 -8.96 -8.13
N SER A 242 -5.86 -9.63 -7.96
CA SER A 242 -4.92 -9.97 -9.04
C SER A 242 -4.51 -8.78 -9.92
N ARG A 243 -4.37 -7.60 -9.31
CA ARG A 243 -4.07 -6.32 -10.00
C ARG A 243 -2.77 -5.70 -9.49
N TRP A 244 -2.01 -5.17 -10.42
CA TRP A 244 -0.89 -4.26 -10.17
C TRP A 244 -1.38 -2.81 -10.11
N SER A 245 -0.75 -2.02 -9.26
CA SER A 245 -0.96 -0.57 -9.15
C SER A 245 0.38 0.15 -9.29
N PRO A 246 0.44 1.24 -10.07
CA PRO A 246 1.68 1.99 -10.26
C PRO A 246 2.10 2.72 -8.96
N PRO A 247 3.40 2.99 -8.78
CA PRO A 247 3.95 3.83 -7.71
C PRO A 247 3.20 5.18 -7.57
N LEU A 248 3.21 5.77 -6.37
CA LEU A 248 2.56 7.08 -6.12
C LEU A 248 3.19 8.22 -6.92
#